data_AF-A0A376FCV5-F1
#
_entry.id   AF-A0A376FCV5-F1
#
_cell.length_a   1.000
_cell.length_b   1.000
_cell.length_c   1.000
_cell.angle_alpha   90.00
_cell.angle_beta   90.00
_cell.angle_gamma   90.00
#
_symmetry.space_group_name_H-M   'P 1'
#
loop_
_entity.id
_entity.type
_entity.pdbx_description
1 polymer ?
#
loop_
_entity_poly.entity_id
_entity_poly.type
_entity_poly.pdbx_seq_one_letter_code
_entity_poly.pdbx_strand_id
1 'polypeptide(L)'
;MAELLREWKIPLLIHQPSYNLLNRWVDKTGLLDALEANGTGCIAFTPLAQGLLTGKYLNGIPEGSRMQREGNKARGLTQKMLTDAKPEQPSPAE
;
A
#
# COMPACT_ATOMS: atom_id res chain seq x y z
N MET A 1 5.65 -5.29 -21.08
CA MET A 1 6.05 -6.47 -20.28
C MET A 1 5.18 -7.69 -20.59
N ALA A 2 3.86 -7.61 -20.40
CA ALA A 2 2.97 -8.74 -20.71
C ALA A 2 3.06 -9.21 -22.18
N GLU A 3 3.09 -8.28 -23.14
CA GLU A 3 3.27 -8.58 -24.57
C GLU A 3 4.61 -9.28 -24.85
N LEU A 4 5.71 -8.72 -24.32
CA LEU A 4 7.04 -9.34 -24.44
C LEU A 4 7.02 -10.78 -23.91
N LEU A 5 6.53 -11.02 -22.70
CA LEU A 5 6.49 -12.37 -22.14
C LEU A 5 5.64 -13.33 -22.99
N ARG A 6 4.55 -12.84 -23.60
CA ARG A 6 3.72 -13.59 -24.54
C ARG A 6 4.48 -13.98 -25.81
N GLU A 7 5.28 -13.08 -26.38
CA GLU A 7 6.16 -13.37 -27.53
C GLU A 7 7.15 -14.50 -27.21
N TRP A 8 7.68 -14.50 -25.98
CA TRP A 8 8.61 -15.52 -25.48
C TRP A 8 7.90 -16.79 -24.98
N LYS A 9 6.58 -16.90 -25.10
CA LYS A 9 5.75 -18.02 -24.60
C LYS A 9 5.91 -18.25 -23.09
N ILE A 10 6.13 -17.19 -22.33
CA ILE A 10 6.22 -17.20 -20.87
C ILE A 10 4.95 -16.54 -20.32
N PRO A 11 4.11 -17.24 -19.54
CA PRO A 11 2.94 -16.62 -18.94
C PRO A 11 3.36 -15.65 -17.81
N LEU A 12 2.86 -14.42 -17.84
CA LEU A 12 3.00 -13.50 -16.71
C LEU A 12 2.07 -13.95 -15.59
N LEU A 13 2.63 -14.67 -14.60
CA LEU A 13 1.86 -15.30 -13.55
C LEU A 13 1.25 -14.30 -12.56
N ILE A 14 2.05 -13.33 -12.07
CA ILE A 14 1.64 -12.46 -10.98
C ILE A 14 2.28 -11.07 -11.06
N HIS A 15 1.54 -10.06 -10.63
CA HIS A 15 2.01 -8.70 -10.38
C HIS A 15 1.83 -8.33 -8.90
N GLN A 16 2.82 -7.67 -8.30
CA GLN A 16 2.83 -7.32 -6.87
C GLN A 16 2.88 -5.79 -6.66
N PRO A 17 1.75 -5.07 -6.77
CA PRO A 17 1.73 -3.62 -6.56
C PRO A 17 1.65 -3.25 -5.08
N SER A 18 2.16 -2.06 -4.71
CA SER A 18 1.80 -1.44 -3.43
C SER A 18 0.33 -1.00 -3.50
N TYR A 19 -0.55 -1.63 -2.73
CA TYR A 19 -1.99 -1.38 -2.78
C TYR A 19 -2.61 -1.48 -1.39
N ASN A 20 -3.24 -0.40 -0.95
CA ASN A 20 -3.93 -0.31 0.33
C ASN A 20 -4.91 0.88 0.32
N LEU A 21 -5.67 1.09 1.40
CA LEU A 21 -6.69 2.15 1.47
C LEU A 21 -6.12 3.57 1.25
N LEU A 22 -4.86 3.83 1.63
CA LEU A 22 -4.21 5.12 1.43
C LEU A 22 -3.50 5.23 0.08
N ASN A 23 -3.17 4.10 -0.55
CA ASN A 23 -2.46 4.03 -1.82
C ASN A 23 -3.30 3.30 -2.89
N ARG A 24 -4.15 4.06 -3.57
CA ARG A 24 -5.14 3.57 -4.56
C ARG A 24 -4.74 3.82 -6.02
N TRP A 25 -3.44 3.97 -6.31
CA TRP A 25 -2.98 4.21 -7.70
C TRP A 25 -3.37 3.05 -8.64
N VAL A 26 -3.36 1.82 -8.13
CA VAL A 26 -3.77 0.60 -8.84
C VAL A 26 -5.15 0.74 -9.50
N ASP A 27 -6.11 1.35 -8.79
CA ASP A 27 -7.44 1.62 -9.32
C ASP A 27 -7.39 2.73 -10.37
N LYS A 28 -6.71 3.83 -10.05
CA LYS A 28 -6.65 5.04 -10.88
C LYS A 28 -5.99 4.79 -12.24
N THR A 29 -5.07 3.83 -12.32
CA THR A 29 -4.36 3.51 -13.57
C THR A 29 -5.01 2.37 -14.36
N GLY A 30 -6.12 1.77 -13.89
CA GLY A 30 -6.71 0.60 -14.53
C GLY A 30 -5.82 -0.64 -14.50
N LEU A 31 -4.94 -0.76 -13.49
CA LEU A 31 -4.02 -1.89 -13.42
C LEU A 31 -4.77 -3.21 -13.27
N LEU A 32 -5.84 -3.24 -12.46
CA LEU A 32 -6.62 -4.46 -12.25
C LEU A 32 -7.26 -4.97 -13.54
N ASP A 33 -7.84 -4.07 -14.35
CA ASP A 33 -8.43 -4.40 -15.64
C ASP A 33 -7.37 -4.99 -16.60
N ALA A 34 -6.16 -4.40 -16.61
CA ALA A 34 -5.05 -4.91 -17.42
C ALA A 34 -4.57 -6.30 -16.96
N LEU A 35 -4.52 -6.55 -15.64
CA LEU A 35 -4.14 -7.86 -15.10
C LEU A 35 -5.19 -8.92 -15.42
N GLU A 36 -6.48 -8.59 -15.27
CA GLU A 36 -7.60 -9.45 -15.63
C GLU A 36 -7.57 -9.82 -17.12
N ALA A 37 -7.43 -8.82 -18.00
CA ALA A 37 -7.35 -9.04 -19.45
C ALA A 37 -6.17 -9.93 -19.87
N ASN A 38 -5.10 -9.98 -19.08
CA ASN A 38 -3.93 -10.83 -19.33
C ASN A 38 -3.97 -12.18 -18.59
N GLY A 39 -4.97 -12.43 -17.74
CA GLY A 39 -5.00 -13.61 -16.87
C GLY A 39 -3.88 -13.63 -15.84
N THR A 40 -3.38 -12.45 -15.43
CA THR A 40 -2.29 -12.30 -14.46
C THR A 40 -2.85 -12.08 -13.06
N GLY A 41 -2.33 -12.80 -12.07
CA GLY A 41 -2.71 -12.61 -10.66
C GLY A 41 -2.23 -11.28 -10.08
N CYS A 42 -2.89 -10.83 -9.01
CA CYS A 42 -2.49 -9.64 -8.24
C CYS A 42 -2.27 -10.00 -6.77
N ILE A 43 -1.13 -9.59 -6.20
CA ILE A 43 -0.85 -9.71 -4.76
C ILE A 43 -0.47 -8.35 -4.18
N ALA A 44 -1.29 -7.82 -3.28
CA ALA A 44 -1.05 -6.50 -2.69
C ALA A 44 0.15 -6.52 -1.73
N PHE A 45 1.16 -5.71 -2.03
CA PHE A 45 2.25 -5.40 -1.11
C PHE A 45 1.86 -4.25 -0.18
N THR A 46 2.34 -4.30 1.08
CA THR A 46 2.02 -3.32 2.13
C THR A 46 0.52 -3.03 2.28
N PRO A 47 -0.34 -4.05 2.43
CA PRO A 47 -1.80 -3.86 2.49
C PRO A 47 -2.24 -3.01 3.70
N LEU A 48 -1.43 -2.98 4.76
CA LEU A 48 -1.70 -2.18 5.97
C LEU A 48 -0.84 -0.92 6.06
N ALA A 49 -0.27 -0.43 4.94
CA ALA A 49 0.62 0.73 4.91
C ALA A 49 1.73 0.65 5.99
N GLN A 50 2.45 -0.48 6.01
CA GLN A 50 3.45 -0.85 7.02
C GLN A 50 3.00 -0.81 8.50
N GLY A 51 1.69 -0.74 8.75
CA GLY A 51 1.08 -0.70 10.08
C GLY A 51 0.21 0.54 10.32
N LEU A 52 0.22 1.56 9.45
CA LEU A 52 -0.61 2.77 9.60
C LEU A 52 -2.10 2.42 9.70
N LEU A 53 -2.56 1.52 8.84
CA LEU A 53 -3.97 1.13 8.75
C LEU A 53 -4.42 0.16 9.87
N THR A 54 -3.61 -0.03 10.90
CA THR A 54 -3.99 -0.83 12.08
C THR A 54 -4.55 0.02 13.22
N GLY A 55 -4.51 1.35 13.12
CA GLY A 55 -4.90 2.27 14.19
C GLY A 55 -3.89 2.38 15.35
N LYS A 56 -2.87 1.53 15.41
CA LYS A 56 -1.92 1.49 16.55
C LYS A 56 -1.11 2.77 16.77
N TYR A 57 -1.08 3.68 15.80
CA TYR A 57 -0.34 4.95 15.88
C TYR A 57 -1.21 6.17 16.16
N LEU A 58 -2.52 6.00 16.40
CA LEU A 58 -3.44 7.11 16.67
C LEU A 58 -3.10 7.88 17.95
N ASN A 59 -2.56 7.18 18.95
CA ASN A 59 -2.26 7.73 20.28
C ASN A 59 -0.75 7.79 20.58
N GLY A 60 0.09 7.87 19.55
CA GLY A 60 1.55 7.87 19.67
C GLY A 60 2.20 6.63 19.07
N ILE A 61 3.51 6.45 19.29
CA ILE A 61 4.28 5.34 18.72
C ILE A 61 4.43 4.24 19.77
N PRO A 62 3.80 3.06 19.60
CA PRO A 62 3.96 1.96 20.55
C PRO A 62 5.39 1.44 20.59
N GLU A 63 5.82 1.00 21.77
CA GLU A 63 7.09 0.27 21.95
C GLU A 63 7.10 -1.04 21.14
N GLY A 64 8.26 -1.41 20.60
CA GLY A 64 8.44 -2.58 19.73
C GLY A 64 7.83 -2.44 18.32
N SER A 65 7.10 -1.36 18.06
CA SER A 65 6.47 -1.12 16.75
C SER A 65 7.50 -1.00 15.63
N ARG A 66 7.05 -1.23 14.39
CA ARG A 66 7.91 -1.09 13.20
C ARG A 66 8.48 0.32 13.10
N MET A 67 7.67 1.34 13.39
CA MET A 67 8.10 2.74 13.37
C MET A 67 9.24 2.99 14.37
N GLN A 68 9.14 2.47 15.60
CA GLN A 68 10.21 2.61 16.60
C GLN A 68 11.51 1.94 16.13
N ARG A 69 11.42 0.73 15.56
CA ARG A 69 12.62 -0.05 15.16
C ARG A 69 13.25 0.40 13.84
N GLU A 70 12.45 0.92 12.91
CA GLU A 70 12.86 1.10 11.51
C GLU A 70 12.56 2.48 10.93
N GLY A 71 12.01 3.42 11.71
CA GLY A 71 11.50 4.70 11.22
C GLY A 71 12.54 5.63 10.56
N ASN A 72 13.83 5.40 10.79
CA ASN A 72 14.93 6.16 10.19
C ASN A 72 15.45 5.55 8.87
N LYS A 73 14.93 4.39 8.43
CA LYS A 73 15.34 3.76 7.17
C LYS A 73 14.70 4.48 5.98
N ALA A 74 15.38 4.48 4.83
CA ALA A 74 14.91 5.15 3.60
C ALA A 74 13.52 4.68 3.10
N ARG A 75 13.13 3.42 3.42
CA ARG A 75 11.80 2.87 3.13
C ARG A 75 10.97 2.61 4.39
N GLY A 76 11.44 3.10 5.53
CA GLY A 76 10.82 2.95 6.83
C GLY A 76 9.56 3.79 6.98
N LEU A 77 8.75 3.42 7.97
CA LEU A 77 7.56 4.15 8.33
C LEU A 77 7.96 5.38 9.16
N THR A 78 7.81 6.58 8.61
CA THR A 78 8.29 7.82 9.23
C THR A 78 7.18 8.56 9.97
N GLN A 79 7.57 9.41 10.93
CA GLN A 79 6.61 10.17 11.73
C GLN A 79 5.81 11.21 10.90
N LYS A 80 6.37 11.71 9.80
CA LYS A 80 5.67 12.56 8.82
C LYS A 80 4.44 11.86 8.22
N MET A 81 4.48 10.54 8.07
CA MET A 81 3.33 9.79 7.54
C MET A 81 2.16 9.75 8.53
N LEU A 82 2.36 10.05 9.82
CA LEU A 82 1.28 10.15 10.80
C LEU A 82 0.50 11.46 10.68
N THR A 83 1.16 12.55 10.31
CA THR A 83 0.50 13.85 10.13
C THR A 83 -0.37 13.88 8.88
N ASP A 84 0.07 13.22 7.82
CA ASP A 84 -0.66 13.15 6.54
C ASP A 84 -1.82 12.12 6.57
N ALA A 85 -1.82 11.24 7.58
CA ALA A 85 -2.82 10.16 7.73
C ALA A 85 -3.83 10.40 8.86
N LYS A 86 -3.78 11.53 9.56
CA LYS A 86 -4.78 11.85 10.61
C LYS A 86 -6.14 12.12 9.93
N PRO A 87 -7.20 11.37 10.25
CA PRO A 87 -8.54 11.78 9.86
C PRO A 87 -8.85 13.13 10.50
N GLU A 88 -9.48 14.05 9.75
CA GLU A 88 -10.08 15.26 10.35
C GLU A 88 -10.95 14.84 11.52
N GLN A 89 -10.80 15.51 12.66
CA GLN A 89 -11.67 15.24 13.80
C GLN A 89 -13.11 15.59 13.38
N PRO A 90 -14.10 14.73 13.65
CA PRO A 90 -15.49 15.10 13.38
C PRO A 90 -15.82 16.36 14.17
N SER A 91 -16.43 17.33 13.48
CA SER A 91 -17.01 18.54 14.08
C SER A 91 -17.83 18.14 15.32
N PRO A 92 -17.75 18.88 16.44
CA PRO A 92 -18.69 18.71 17.54
C PRO A 92 -20.10 18.80 16.95
N ALA A 93 -20.93 17.79 17.22
CA ALA A 93 -22.34 17.81 16.83
C ALA A 93 -23.00 19.02 17.50
N GLU A 94 -23.67 19.85 16.69
CA GLU A 94 -24.63 20.86 17.15
C GLU A 94 -25.91 20.21 17.67
#